data_AF-A0A9R0WDB7-F1
#
_entry.id   AF-A0A9R0WDB7-F1
#
_cell.length_a   1.000
_cell.length_b   1.000
_cell.length_c   1.000
_cell.angle_alpha   90.00
_cell.angle_beta   90.00
_cell.angle_gamma   90.00
#
_symmetry.space_group_name_H-M   'P 1'
#
loop_
_entity.id
_entity.type
_entity.pdbx_description
1 polymer ?
#
loop_
_entity_poly.entity_id
_entity_poly.type
_entity_poly.pdbx_seq_one_letter_code
_entity_poly.pdbx_strand_id
1 'polypeptide(L)'
;MSRLRMKGGGLYLSFIGVDVEPKRLKDFLQEEKLYTFVGFSIGGDKQMLDKSSLEINPNNFIDMQRKWKDPKTDKYYDSLADVAGGVIHPFYNSMKKKMDGADHKLWGTSPLLDKLITYAGIDAYAMYKSWKTIDNIVTGWGISKEEGADPYYHYNFAG
;
A
#
# COMPACT_ATOMS: atom_id res chain seq x y z
N MET A 1 -18.25 -13.40 -32.35
CA MET A 1 -17.98 -12.50 -31.20
C MET A 1 -19.33 -12.10 -30.62
N SER A 2 -19.70 -12.63 -29.45
CA SER A 2 -21.02 -12.39 -28.86
C SER A 2 -20.91 -11.32 -27.77
N ARG A 3 -21.57 -10.18 -27.99
CA ARG A 3 -21.72 -9.09 -27.00
C ARG A 3 -22.61 -9.57 -25.85
N LEU A 4 -22.10 -9.54 -24.62
CA LEU A 4 -22.88 -9.73 -23.40
C LEU A 4 -23.58 -8.42 -23.01
N ARG A 5 -24.89 -8.52 -22.79
CA ARG A 5 -25.82 -7.42 -22.51
C ARG A 5 -26.04 -7.33 -20.99
N MET A 6 -25.77 -6.16 -20.40
CA MET A 6 -26.08 -5.89 -18.99
C MET A 6 -27.60 -5.88 -18.76
N LYS A 7 -28.09 -6.63 -17.76
CA LYS A 7 -29.44 -6.48 -17.20
C LYS A 7 -29.34 -5.58 -15.96
N GLY A 8 -29.91 -4.38 -16.05
CA GLY A 8 -30.04 -3.46 -14.92
C GLY A 8 -31.20 -3.81 -14.01
N GLY A 9 -31.04 -3.54 -12.72
CA GLY A 9 -32.10 -3.57 -11.71
C GLY A 9 -31.58 -3.80 -10.29
N GLY A 10 -31.18 -2.72 -9.60
CA GLY A 10 -30.86 -2.77 -8.17
C GLY A 10 -29.93 -1.65 -7.73
N LEU A 11 -30.44 -0.72 -6.93
CA LEU A 11 -29.67 0.32 -6.24
C LEU A 11 -28.74 -0.31 -5.20
N TYR A 12 -27.54 -0.71 -5.62
CA TYR A 12 -26.38 -0.79 -4.76
C TYR A 12 -25.26 -0.08 -5.49
N LEU A 13 -24.44 0.68 -4.76
CA LEU A 13 -23.20 1.22 -5.28
C LEU A 13 -22.29 0.01 -5.56
N SER A 14 -22.52 -0.64 -6.70
CA SER A 14 -21.73 -1.77 -7.14
C SER A 14 -20.29 -1.27 -7.24
N PHE A 15 -19.40 -1.85 -6.43
CA PHE A 15 -18.04 -2.11 -6.90
C PHE A 15 -18.16 -2.42 -8.39
N ILE A 16 -17.46 -1.68 -9.25
CA ILE A 16 -17.39 -1.88 -10.70
C ILE A 16 -17.68 -3.35 -10.97
N GLY A 17 -18.88 -3.64 -11.48
CA GLY A 17 -19.51 -4.96 -11.35
C GLY A 17 -18.49 -6.06 -11.58
N VAL A 18 -18.03 -6.67 -10.49
CA VAL A 18 -17.13 -7.80 -10.63
C VAL A 18 -18.05 -8.92 -11.07
N ASP A 19 -18.10 -9.18 -12.38
CA ASP A 19 -18.96 -10.23 -12.97
C ASP A 19 -18.62 -11.63 -12.41
N VAL A 20 -17.53 -11.74 -11.63
CA VAL A 20 -17.05 -12.95 -10.97
C VAL A 20 -16.59 -12.61 -9.56
N GLU A 21 -17.33 -13.05 -8.53
CA GLU A 21 -16.81 -13.03 -7.16
C GLU A 21 -15.45 -13.74 -7.13
N PRO A 22 -14.35 -13.06 -6.73
CA PRO A 22 -13.05 -13.69 -6.70
C PRO A 22 -13.04 -14.71 -5.57
N LYS A 23 -13.27 -15.98 -5.93
CA LYS A 23 -13.47 -17.14 -5.02
C LYS A 23 -12.41 -17.31 -3.92
N ARG A 24 -11.24 -16.68 -4.08
CA ARG A 24 -10.10 -16.77 -3.17
C ARG A 24 -9.72 -15.45 -2.52
N LEU A 25 -10.37 -14.33 -2.87
CA LEU A 25 -10.01 -13.02 -2.31
C LEU A 25 -10.29 -12.98 -0.82
N LYS A 26 -11.43 -13.52 -0.38
CA LYS A 26 -11.77 -13.61 1.04
C LYS A 26 -10.72 -14.40 1.81
N ASP A 27 -10.37 -15.59 1.32
CA ASP A 27 -9.34 -16.44 1.94
C ASP A 27 -7.98 -15.75 1.96
N PHE A 28 -7.61 -15.09 0.85
CA PHE A 28 -6.36 -14.34 0.75
C PHE A 28 -6.28 -13.20 1.78
N LEU A 29 -7.34 -12.41 1.94
CA LEU A 29 -7.37 -11.29 2.90
C LEU A 29 -7.36 -11.78 4.36
N GLN A 30 -7.74 -13.02 4.61
CA GLN A 30 -7.74 -13.65 5.95
C GLN A 30 -6.44 -14.41 6.27
N GLU A 31 -5.59 -14.66 5.28
CA GLU A 31 -4.30 -15.35 5.45
C GLU A 31 -3.45 -14.64 6.51
N GLU A 32 -2.77 -15.42 7.35
CA GLU A 32 -2.00 -14.92 8.50
C GLU A 32 -0.51 -15.26 8.39
N LYS A 33 -0.15 -16.32 7.67
CA LYS A 33 1.18 -16.93 7.76
C LYS A 33 2.11 -16.54 6.62
N LEU A 34 1.56 -16.44 5.41
CA LEU A 34 2.38 -16.37 4.19
C LEU A 34 2.65 -14.94 3.73
N TYR A 35 1.77 -14.01 4.06
CA TYR A 35 1.81 -12.64 3.57
C TYR A 35 1.63 -11.68 4.72
N THR A 36 2.02 -10.43 4.55
CA THR A 36 1.63 -9.32 5.43
C THR A 36 1.03 -8.23 4.57
N PHE A 37 -0.17 -7.76 4.93
CA PHE A 37 -0.83 -6.71 4.17
C PHE A 37 -0.28 -5.35 4.56
N VAL A 38 0.26 -4.62 3.59
CA VAL A 38 0.78 -3.27 3.85
C VAL A 38 -0.05 -2.26 3.09
N GLY A 39 -0.53 -1.24 3.79
CA GLY A 39 -1.27 -0.13 3.20
C GLY A 39 -0.83 1.22 3.75
N PHE A 40 -1.33 2.28 3.14
CA PHE A 40 -1.13 3.66 3.59
C PHE A 40 -2.50 4.24 3.93
N SER A 41 -2.74 4.60 5.20
CA SER A 41 -4.06 5.09 5.64
C SER A 41 -5.17 4.02 5.46
N ILE A 42 -4.83 2.78 5.79
CA ILE A 42 -5.63 1.57 5.50
C ILE A 42 -7.05 1.56 6.11
N GLY A 43 -7.35 2.47 7.04
CA GLY A 43 -8.68 2.57 7.63
C GLY A 43 -9.79 2.80 6.60
N GLY A 44 -9.52 3.62 5.58
CA GLY A 44 -10.47 3.85 4.49
C GLY A 44 -10.69 2.59 3.63
N ASP A 45 -9.61 1.90 3.27
CA ASP A 45 -9.67 0.66 2.50
C ASP A 45 -10.46 -0.42 3.23
N LYS A 46 -10.23 -0.59 4.53
CA LYS A 46 -10.98 -1.53 5.37
C LYS A 46 -12.48 -1.21 5.38
N GLN A 47 -12.84 0.06 5.52
CA GLN A 47 -14.25 0.47 5.47
C GLN A 47 -14.89 0.16 4.11
N MET A 48 -14.15 0.28 3.01
CA MET A 48 -14.67 -0.05 1.68
C MET A 48 -14.76 -1.56 1.43
N LEU A 49 -13.82 -2.35 1.95
CA LEU A 49 -13.87 -3.81 1.89
C LEU A 49 -15.04 -4.38 2.70
N ASP A 50 -15.28 -3.84 3.89
CA ASP A 50 -16.36 -4.28 4.80
C ASP A 50 -17.75 -4.14 4.16
N LYS A 51 -17.97 -3.07 3.38
CA LYS A 51 -19.20 -2.89 2.57
C LYS A 51 -19.46 -4.03 1.58
N SER A 52 -18.43 -4.82 1.25
CA SER A 52 -18.50 -5.98 0.35
C SER A 52 -18.32 -7.31 1.10
N SER A 53 -18.49 -7.34 2.43
CA SER A 53 -18.27 -8.53 3.27
C SER A 53 -16.84 -9.11 3.15
N LEU A 54 -15.87 -8.24 2.86
CA LEU A 54 -14.45 -8.55 2.82
C LEU A 54 -13.77 -7.88 4.00
N GLU A 55 -12.86 -8.58 4.65
CA GLU A 55 -12.10 -8.05 5.77
C GLU A 55 -10.65 -8.50 5.63
N ILE A 56 -9.71 -7.59 5.90
CA ILE A 56 -8.29 -7.93 6.07
C ILE A 56 -8.11 -8.41 7.50
N ASN A 57 -7.45 -9.56 7.67
CA ASN A 57 -7.12 -10.09 8.99
C ASN A 57 -6.53 -8.99 9.88
N PRO A 58 -7.17 -8.67 11.03
CA PRO A 58 -6.75 -7.56 11.89
C PRO A 58 -5.37 -7.78 12.51
N ASN A 59 -4.88 -9.01 12.57
CA ASN A 59 -3.56 -9.33 13.12
C ASN A 59 -2.45 -9.29 12.07
N ASN A 60 -2.80 -9.21 10.78
CA ASN A 60 -1.85 -9.38 9.69
C ASN A 60 -1.80 -8.19 8.72
N PHE A 61 -1.82 -6.98 9.28
CA PHE A 61 -1.66 -5.76 8.47
C PHE A 61 -0.72 -4.73 9.11
N ILE A 62 -0.11 -3.93 8.24
CA ILE A 62 0.74 -2.80 8.59
C ILE A 62 0.17 -1.55 7.93
N ASP A 63 -0.16 -0.55 8.74
CA ASP A 63 -0.43 0.81 8.26
C ASP A 63 0.88 1.60 8.27
N MET A 64 1.47 1.81 7.09
CA MET A 64 2.75 2.50 6.96
C MET A 64 2.66 3.94 7.50
N GLN A 65 1.52 4.61 7.31
CA GLN A 65 1.32 5.98 7.76
C GLN A 65 1.44 6.11 9.28
N ARG A 66 1.03 5.08 10.03
CA ARG A 66 1.04 5.08 11.50
C ARG A 66 2.27 4.40 12.10
N LYS A 67 2.95 3.54 11.32
CA LYS A 67 4.11 2.78 11.79
C LYS A 67 5.40 3.60 11.77
N TRP A 68 5.57 4.48 10.78
CA TRP A 68 6.81 5.26 10.64
C TRP A 68 6.56 6.74 10.47
N LYS A 69 7.46 7.52 11.07
CA LYS A 69 7.53 8.97 10.93
C LYS A 69 8.59 9.34 9.89
N ASP A 70 8.41 10.50 9.28
CA ASP A 70 9.43 11.15 8.47
C ASP A 70 10.65 11.49 9.34
N PRO A 71 11.84 10.94 9.04
CA PRO A 71 13.04 11.20 9.83
C PRO A 71 13.48 12.67 9.81
N LYS A 72 13.01 13.47 8.85
CA LYS A 72 13.37 14.90 8.74
C LYS A 72 12.53 15.80 9.63
N THR A 73 11.29 15.42 9.91
CA THR A 73 10.31 16.29 10.56
C THR A 73 9.73 15.71 11.86
N ASP A 74 10.01 14.44 12.18
CA ASP A 74 9.41 13.67 13.28
C ASP A 74 7.86 13.61 13.25
N LYS A 75 7.28 13.94 12.10
CA LYS A 75 5.83 13.83 11.83
C LYS A 75 5.53 12.56 11.07
N TYR A 76 4.31 12.06 11.19
CA TYR A 76 3.83 11.02 10.29
C TYR A 76 3.74 11.54 8.86
N TYR A 77 3.90 10.65 7.90
CA TYR A 77 3.80 11.01 6.49
C TYR A 77 2.38 11.45 6.13
N ASP A 78 2.28 12.55 5.38
CA ASP A 78 1.00 13.09 4.91
C ASP A 78 0.45 12.30 3.71
N SER A 79 1.33 11.76 2.86
CA SER A 79 0.93 10.97 1.70
C SER A 79 1.95 9.90 1.29
N LEU A 80 1.49 8.87 0.58
CA LEU A 80 2.35 7.86 -0.02
C LEU A 80 3.34 8.48 -1.04
N ALA A 81 2.93 9.53 -1.74
CA ALA A 81 3.78 10.23 -2.70
C ALA A 81 5.00 10.87 -2.01
N ASP A 82 4.82 11.45 -0.82
CA ASP A 82 5.91 12.03 -0.04
C ASP A 82 6.89 10.96 0.44
N VAL A 83 6.37 9.81 0.87
CA VAL A 83 7.21 8.67 1.28
C VAL A 83 8.02 8.18 0.09
N ALA A 84 7.35 7.83 -1.01
CA ALA A 84 7.98 7.30 -2.20
C ALA A 84 8.97 8.31 -2.82
N GLY A 85 8.67 9.60 -2.74
CA GLY A 85 9.58 10.67 -3.13
C GLY A 85 10.86 10.73 -2.30
N GLY A 86 10.74 10.46 -1.00
CA GLY A 86 11.86 10.45 -0.06
C GLY A 86 12.69 9.17 -0.09
N VAL A 87 12.08 7.99 -0.28
CA VAL A 87 12.74 6.69 -0.09
C VAL A 87 12.97 5.90 -1.38
N ILE A 88 12.27 6.24 -2.48
CA ILE A 88 12.44 5.59 -3.78
C ILE A 88 13.11 6.56 -4.76
N HIS A 89 12.41 7.64 -5.13
CA HIS A 89 12.91 8.61 -6.10
C HIS A 89 12.04 9.89 -6.12
N PRO A 90 12.61 11.11 -6.24
CA PRO A 90 11.85 12.37 -6.24
C PRO A 90 10.75 12.48 -7.30
N PHE A 91 10.81 11.67 -8.37
CA PHE A 91 9.77 11.54 -9.38
C PHE A 91 8.37 11.33 -8.77
N TYR A 92 8.27 10.56 -7.68
CA TYR A 92 7.00 10.23 -7.04
C TYR A 92 6.31 11.44 -6.41
N ASN A 93 7.03 12.50 -6.03
CA ASN A 93 6.43 13.73 -5.50
C ASN A 93 5.44 14.38 -6.48
N SER A 94 5.66 14.16 -7.79
CA SER A 94 4.82 14.71 -8.86
C SER A 94 3.64 13.80 -9.22
N MET A 95 3.56 12.57 -8.70
CA MET A 95 2.54 11.59 -9.07
C MET A 95 1.12 12.04 -8.77
N LYS A 96 0.90 12.72 -7.64
CA LYS A 96 -0.42 13.22 -7.25
C LYS A 96 -1.02 14.17 -8.29
N LYS A 97 -0.18 14.86 -9.07
CA LYS A 97 -0.61 15.80 -10.11
C LYS A 97 -0.93 15.12 -11.45
N LYS A 98 -0.68 13.81 -11.59
CA LYS A 98 -0.90 13.05 -12.83
C LYS A 98 -2.32 12.51 -12.98
N MET A 99 -3.13 12.58 -11.92
CA MET A 99 -4.58 12.38 -11.99
C MET A 99 -5.28 13.67 -11.61
N ASP A 100 -6.18 14.13 -12.47
CA ASP A 100 -7.01 15.30 -12.21
C ASP A 100 -8.40 14.90 -11.67
N GLY A 101 -9.22 15.89 -11.31
CA GLY A 101 -10.57 15.64 -10.80
C GLY A 101 -11.53 14.99 -11.82
N ALA A 102 -11.28 15.14 -13.12
CA ALA A 102 -12.08 14.46 -14.14
C ALA A 102 -11.79 12.96 -14.14
N ASP A 103 -10.52 12.60 -13.97
CA ASP A 103 -10.05 11.21 -13.95
C ASP A 103 -10.59 10.41 -12.77
N HIS A 104 -10.80 11.06 -11.62
CA HIS A 104 -11.42 10.42 -10.45
C HIS A 104 -12.84 9.90 -10.71
N LYS A 105 -13.56 10.48 -11.68
CA LYS A 105 -14.92 10.04 -12.04
C LYS A 105 -14.92 8.81 -12.94
N LEU A 106 -13.75 8.42 -13.46
CA LEU A 106 -13.63 7.37 -14.48
C LEU A 106 -13.38 5.98 -13.88
N TRP A 107 -13.18 5.84 -12.56
CA TRP A 107 -13.01 4.52 -11.94
C TRP A 107 -14.21 3.59 -12.16
N GLY A 108 -15.43 4.14 -12.30
CA GLY A 108 -16.65 3.36 -12.55
C GLY A 108 -16.84 2.87 -13.99
N THR A 109 -15.96 3.22 -14.94
CA THR A 109 -16.19 2.93 -16.37
C THR A 109 -15.74 1.52 -16.75
N SER A 110 -16.46 0.90 -17.69
CA SER A 110 -16.10 -0.37 -18.31
C SER A 110 -16.04 -0.22 -19.84
N PRO A 111 -14.92 -0.56 -20.51
CA PRO A 111 -13.66 -1.04 -19.93
C PRO A 111 -12.93 0.06 -19.12
N LEU A 112 -12.10 -0.37 -18.17
CA LEU A 112 -11.25 0.57 -17.42
C LEU A 112 -10.16 1.12 -18.35
N LEU A 113 -9.90 2.43 -18.26
CA LEU A 113 -8.89 3.09 -19.08
C LEU A 113 -7.47 2.67 -18.66
N ASP A 114 -6.57 2.47 -19.64
CA ASP A 114 -5.18 2.06 -19.42
C ASP A 114 -4.43 2.97 -18.44
N LYS A 115 -4.73 4.28 -18.46
CA LYS A 115 -4.13 5.24 -17.53
C LYS A 115 -4.47 4.96 -16.07
N LEU A 116 -5.69 4.49 -15.78
CA LEU A 116 -6.13 4.16 -14.42
C LEU A 116 -5.53 2.83 -13.96
N ILE A 117 -5.44 1.85 -14.86
CA ILE A 117 -4.74 0.58 -14.61
C ILE A 117 -3.27 0.86 -14.28
N THR A 118 -2.62 1.70 -15.10
CA THR A 118 -1.22 2.09 -14.90
C THR A 118 -1.05 2.81 -13.57
N TYR A 119 -1.95 3.76 -13.24
CA TYR A 119 -1.89 4.48 -11.98
C TYR A 119 -2.00 3.56 -10.77
N ALA A 120 -2.99 2.65 -10.75
CA ALA A 120 -3.15 1.67 -9.68
C ALA A 120 -1.91 0.79 -9.51
N GLY A 121 -1.30 0.36 -10.62
CA GLY A 121 -0.07 -0.42 -10.59
C GLY A 121 1.12 0.35 -10.00
N ILE A 122 1.28 1.62 -10.36
CA ILE A 122 2.35 2.45 -9.80
C ILE A 122 2.12 2.70 -8.31
N ASP A 123 0.88 2.95 -7.89
CA ASP A 123 0.53 3.22 -6.49
C ASP A 123 0.83 1.99 -5.60
N ALA A 124 0.43 0.80 -6.05
CA ALA A 124 0.75 -0.45 -5.38
C ALA A 124 2.27 -0.72 -5.32
N TYR A 125 3.00 -0.46 -6.40
CA TYR A 125 4.46 -0.61 -6.43
C TYR A 125 5.16 0.38 -5.49
N ALA A 126 4.72 1.64 -5.49
CA ALA A 126 5.25 2.68 -4.61
C ALA A 126 5.06 2.30 -3.14
N MET A 127 3.91 1.73 -2.79
CA MET A 127 3.64 1.20 -1.45
C MET A 127 4.63 0.08 -1.08
N TYR A 128 4.70 -0.98 -1.89
CA TYR A 128 5.59 -2.12 -1.63
C TYR A 128 7.06 -1.68 -1.47
N LYS A 129 7.57 -0.90 -2.42
CA LYS A 129 8.97 -0.47 -2.39
C LYS A 129 9.27 0.48 -1.24
N SER A 130 8.35 1.39 -0.91
CA SER A 130 8.54 2.32 0.20
C SER A 130 8.62 1.56 1.53
N TRP A 131 7.66 0.66 1.76
CA TRP A 131 7.65 -0.20 2.93
C TRP A 131 8.94 -1.02 3.03
N LYS A 132 9.31 -1.73 1.96
CA LYS A 132 10.47 -2.62 2.01
C LYS A 132 11.78 -1.87 2.26
N THR A 133 11.93 -0.67 1.68
CA THR A 133 13.09 0.18 1.91
C THR A 133 13.15 0.66 3.36
N ILE A 134 12.04 1.18 3.91
CA ILE A 134 12.00 1.67 5.29
C ILE A 134 12.24 0.53 6.28
N ASP A 135 11.58 -0.61 6.08
CA ASP A 135 11.69 -1.81 6.93
C ASP A 135 13.14 -2.31 6.98
N ASN A 136 13.81 -2.38 5.83
CA ASN A 136 15.23 -2.75 5.76
C ASN A 136 16.14 -1.75 6.48
N ILE A 137 15.90 -0.43 6.33
CA ILE A 137 16.69 0.61 6.99
C ILE A 137 16.53 0.52 8.52
N VAL A 138 15.29 0.41 9.00
CA VAL A 138 15.00 0.34 10.43
C VAL A 138 15.56 -0.94 11.05
N THR A 139 15.43 -2.07 10.35
CA THR A 139 16.00 -3.36 10.79
C THR A 139 17.53 -3.30 10.85
N GLY A 140 18.17 -2.81 9.79
CA GLY A 140 19.63 -2.68 9.75
C GLY A 140 20.16 -1.74 10.83
N TRP A 141 19.48 -0.62 11.07
CA TRP A 141 19.81 0.31 12.13
C TRP A 141 19.68 -0.30 13.53
N GLY A 142 18.66 -1.14 13.76
CA GLY A 142 18.49 -1.88 15.00
C GLY A 142 19.68 -2.81 15.27
N ILE A 143 20.06 -3.62 14.26
CA ILE A 143 21.20 -4.54 14.34
C ILE A 143 22.49 -3.79 14.67
N SER A 144 22.80 -2.71 13.96
CA SER A 144 24.03 -1.94 14.21
C SER A 144 24.09 -1.32 15.61
N LYS A 145 22.95 -0.97 16.22
CA LYS A 145 22.90 -0.47 17.60
C LYS A 145 23.14 -1.58 18.62
N GLU A 146 22.62 -2.79 18.38
CA GLU A 146 22.86 -3.95 19.24
C GLU A 146 24.32 -4.39 19.19
N GLU A 147 24.91 -4.47 17.99
CA GLU A 147 26.34 -4.80 17.80
C GLU A 147 27.27 -3.75 18.43
N GLY A 148 26.95 -2.46 18.29
CA GLY A 148 27.72 -1.37 18.91
C GLY A 148 27.58 -1.28 20.44
N ALA A 149 26.55 -1.90 21.01
CA ALA A 149 26.32 -1.98 22.46
C ALA A 149 26.93 -3.24 23.10
N ASP A 150 27.43 -4.19 22.29
CA ASP A 150 28.14 -5.37 22.78
C ASP A 150 29.58 -4.99 23.22
N PRO A 151 29.91 -5.06 24.53
CA PRO A 151 31.19 -4.62 25.07
C PRO A 151 32.41 -5.44 24.59
N TYR A 152 32.23 -6.53 23.83
CA TYR A 152 33.31 -7.42 23.41
C TYR A 152 34.19 -6.91 22.25
N TYR A 153 33.85 -5.80 21.58
CA TYR A 153 34.62 -5.30 20.43
C TYR A 153 35.63 -4.19 20.73
N HIS A 154 35.91 -3.87 21.99
CA HIS A 154 37.05 -3.02 22.36
C HIS A 154 38.37 -3.81 22.35
N TYR A 155 38.79 -4.33 21.19
CA TYR A 155 40.18 -4.75 21.00
C TYR A 155 41.06 -3.51 20.86
N ASN A 156 41.72 -3.15 21.96
CA ASN A 156 42.79 -2.16 21.98
C ASN A 156 44.00 -2.72 21.20
N PHE A 157 44.17 -2.31 19.95
CA PHE A 157 45.47 -2.42 19.28
C PHE A 157 46.34 -1.23 19.70
N ALA A 158 47.01 -1.39 20.84
CA ALA A 158 48.18 -0.61 21.19
C ALA A 158 49.35 -1.58 21.39
N GLY A 159 50.18 -1.70 20.36
CA GLY A 159 51.48 -2.35 20.36
C GLY A 159 52.48 -1.39 19.75
#